data_AF-A0A1V3SWM7-F1
#
_entry.id   AF-A0A1V3SWM7-F1
#
_cell.length_a   1.000
_cell.length_b   1.000
_cell.length_c   1.000
_cell.angle_alpha   90.00
_cell.angle_beta   90.00
_cell.angle_gamma   90.00
#
_symmetry.space_group_name_H-M   'P 1'
#
loop_
_entity.id
_entity.type
_entity.pdbx_description
1 polymer ?
#
loop_
_entity_poly.entity_id
_entity_poly.type
_entity_poly.pdbx_seq_one_letter_code
_entity_poly.pdbx_strand_id
1 'polypeptide(L)'
;MRVLGILSLSLPEALLPLMAFWSPKEGFSHSQNASLDIGVGAILGAPSFLLLLLWPFYLFRTGGPGENLPQSEQLRREIPALVLALAIALLAGMTPSGPLHIAAAGVLLLLFVISLSALRSNPASPPSPPISNPSRLFRETALFLGASVLIVAGPRVFLAGLFDWQHIHPGPAPFWVSMVLSALATESPEALALFFLLQKGERNHAFQIVWGAIGFQLTVPPAIGLLLSPWNLTLRHDVMGFVLLAVLVISRVTARKKP
;
A
#
# COMPACT_ATOMS: atom_id res chain seq x y z
N MET A 1 16.32 -11.84 3.16
CA MET A 1 15.05 -12.06 2.41
C MET A 1 13.85 -11.21 2.89
N ARG A 2 13.91 -10.48 4.02
CA ARG A 2 12.73 -9.74 4.56
C ARG A 2 12.16 -8.67 3.61
N VAL A 3 13.01 -7.91 2.92
CA VAL A 3 12.58 -6.81 2.04
C VAL A 3 11.89 -7.32 0.76
N LEU A 4 12.43 -8.37 0.12
CA LEU A 4 11.83 -8.92 -1.11
C LEU A 4 10.46 -9.58 -0.85
N GLY A 5 10.27 -10.24 0.30
CA GLY A 5 8.99 -10.83 0.68
C GLY A 5 7.88 -9.81 0.91
N ILE A 6 8.22 -8.68 1.55
CA ILE A 6 7.28 -7.57 1.78
C ILE A 6 6.94 -6.89 0.44
N LEU A 7 7.94 -6.63 -0.41
CA LEU A 7 7.71 -6.05 -1.75
C LEU A 7 6.89 -6.95 -2.67
N SER A 8 7.09 -8.27 -2.61
CA SER A 8 6.31 -9.21 -3.41
C SER A 8 4.84 -9.28 -2.97
N LEU A 9 4.56 -9.00 -1.69
CA LEU A 9 3.20 -8.97 -1.15
C LEU A 9 2.46 -7.71 -1.61
N SER A 10 3.15 -6.57 -1.67
CA SER A 10 2.56 -5.27 -2.04
C SER A 10 2.50 -5.00 -3.56
N LEU A 11 2.86 -5.96 -4.42
CA LEU A 11 2.72 -5.82 -5.88
C LEU A 11 1.27 -5.59 -6.34
N PRO A 12 0.27 -6.36 -5.88
CA PRO A 12 -1.14 -6.17 -6.28
C PRO A 12 -1.62 -4.74 -5.99
N GLU A 13 -1.17 -4.17 -4.89
CA GLU A 13 -1.52 -2.83 -4.44
C GLU A 13 -1.00 -1.72 -5.36
N ALA A 14 0.22 -1.87 -5.91
CA ALA A 14 0.73 -0.92 -6.91
C ALA A 14 0.12 -1.13 -8.29
N LEU A 15 -0.19 -2.38 -8.64
CA LEU A 15 -0.76 -2.73 -9.95
C LEU A 15 -2.21 -2.27 -10.11
N LEU A 16 -3.00 -2.31 -9.06
CA LEU A 16 -4.40 -1.92 -9.11
C LEU A 16 -4.62 -0.45 -9.54
N PRO A 17 -4.01 0.57 -8.90
CA PRO A 17 -4.12 1.95 -9.35
C PRO A 17 -3.39 2.21 -10.67
N LEU A 18 -2.27 1.52 -10.93
CA LEU A 18 -1.60 1.56 -12.23
C LEU A 18 -2.58 1.20 -13.36
N MET A 19 -3.30 0.08 -13.20
CA MET A 19 -4.29 -0.36 -14.20
C MET A 19 -5.52 0.54 -14.24
N ALA A 20 -5.98 1.08 -13.10
CA ALA A 20 -7.11 2.01 -13.07
C ALA A 20 -6.83 3.27 -13.89
N PHE A 21 -5.62 3.83 -13.82
CA PHE A 21 -5.21 5.02 -14.60
C PHE A 21 -4.79 4.70 -16.03
N TRP A 22 -4.35 3.47 -16.30
CA TRP A 22 -3.97 3.04 -17.65
C TRP A 22 -5.18 2.62 -18.51
N SER A 23 -6.21 2.05 -17.89
CA SER A 23 -7.41 1.50 -18.55
C SER A 23 -8.12 2.48 -19.51
N PRO A 24 -8.27 3.80 -19.22
CA PRO A 24 -8.84 4.77 -20.17
C PRO A 24 -8.09 4.89 -21.49
N LYS A 25 -6.79 4.55 -21.52
CA LYS A 25 -5.95 4.63 -22.72
C LYS A 25 -6.07 3.41 -23.63
N GLU A 26 -6.56 2.27 -23.13
CA GLU A 26 -6.68 1.01 -23.87
C GLU A 26 -8.07 0.75 -24.46
N GLY A 27 -8.95 1.77 -24.51
CA GLY A 27 -10.26 1.65 -25.17
C GLY A 27 -11.38 1.07 -24.30
N PHE A 28 -11.16 0.91 -22.99
CA PHE A 28 -12.26 0.77 -22.03
C PHE A 28 -12.95 2.13 -21.93
N SER A 29 -14.14 2.25 -22.50
CA SER A 29 -14.94 3.49 -22.54
C SER A 29 -15.54 3.83 -21.16
N HIS A 30 -14.68 4.16 -20.20
CA HIS A 30 -15.06 4.67 -18.89
C HIS A 30 -14.73 6.16 -18.77
N SER A 31 -15.52 6.89 -18.00
CA SER A 31 -15.29 8.33 -17.80
C SER A 31 -13.96 8.58 -17.07
N GLN A 32 -13.23 9.63 -17.44
CA GLN A 32 -11.97 10.00 -16.78
C GLN A 32 -12.14 10.20 -15.25
N ASN A 33 -13.30 10.71 -14.83
CA ASN A 33 -13.63 10.90 -13.42
C ASN A 33 -13.79 9.57 -12.67
N ALA A 34 -14.34 8.54 -13.33
CA ALA A 34 -14.45 7.20 -12.76
C ALA A 34 -13.08 6.59 -12.46
N SER A 35 -12.17 6.68 -13.42
CA SER A 35 -10.80 6.17 -13.26
C SER A 35 -10.03 6.93 -12.18
N LEU A 36 -10.30 8.23 -12.03
CA LEU A 36 -9.73 9.03 -10.94
C LEU A 36 -10.26 8.57 -9.58
N ASP A 37 -11.58 8.49 -9.39
CA ASP A 37 -12.17 8.09 -8.12
C ASP A 37 -11.78 6.65 -7.73
N ILE A 38 -11.78 5.72 -8.68
CA ILE A 38 -11.40 4.31 -8.44
C ILE A 38 -9.90 4.18 -8.17
N GLY A 39 -9.05 4.86 -8.95
CA GLY A 39 -7.61 4.81 -8.78
C GLY A 39 -7.13 5.46 -7.48
N VAL A 40 -7.68 6.63 -7.13
CA VAL A 40 -7.38 7.29 -5.84
C VAL A 40 -7.98 6.50 -4.67
N GLY A 41 -9.16 5.90 -4.85
CA GLY A 41 -9.74 4.97 -3.88
C GLY A 41 -8.82 3.79 -3.60
N ALA A 42 -8.27 3.15 -4.64
CA ALA A 42 -7.29 2.08 -4.47
C ALA A 42 -6.02 2.54 -3.72
N ILE A 43 -5.49 3.74 -4.05
CA ILE A 43 -4.28 4.29 -3.41
C ILE A 43 -4.50 4.62 -1.94
N LEU A 44 -5.63 5.25 -1.58
CA LEU A 44 -5.90 5.63 -0.19
C LEU A 44 -6.48 4.46 0.61
N GLY A 45 -7.09 3.48 -0.04
CA GLY A 45 -7.74 2.35 0.60
C GLY A 45 -6.76 1.42 1.31
N ALA A 46 -5.70 1.02 0.62
CA ALA A 46 -4.67 0.14 1.19
C ALA A 46 -4.08 0.68 2.52
N PRO A 47 -3.53 1.91 2.58
CA PRO A 47 -3.00 2.45 3.83
C PRO A 47 -4.10 2.70 4.85
N SER A 48 -5.33 2.98 4.43
CA SER A 48 -6.48 3.09 5.35
C SER A 48 -6.78 1.77 6.03
N PHE A 49 -6.78 0.65 5.30
CA PHE A 49 -7.03 -0.66 5.87
C PHE A 49 -5.93 -1.05 6.87
N LEU A 50 -4.66 -0.80 6.53
CA LEU A 50 -3.56 -1.08 7.46
C LEU A 50 -3.59 -0.17 8.70
N LEU A 51 -3.73 1.14 8.53
CA LEU A 51 -3.65 2.11 9.63
C LEU A 51 -4.90 2.16 10.50
N LEU A 52 -6.09 1.95 9.93
CA LEU A 52 -7.37 2.07 10.65
C LEU A 52 -7.89 0.74 11.17
N LEU A 53 -7.50 -0.39 10.57
CA LEU A 53 -7.99 -1.71 10.97
C LEU A 53 -6.87 -2.60 11.52
N LEU A 54 -5.85 -2.91 10.71
CA LEU A 54 -4.85 -3.91 11.12
C LEU A 54 -3.94 -3.41 12.24
N TRP A 55 -3.56 -2.14 12.22
CA TRP A 55 -2.70 -1.56 13.25
C TRP A 55 -3.41 -1.48 14.62
N PRO A 56 -4.65 -0.97 14.73
CA PRO A 56 -5.42 -1.06 15.97
C PRO A 56 -5.66 -2.51 16.42
N PHE A 57 -5.93 -3.43 15.49
CA PHE A 57 -6.07 -4.86 15.81
C PHE A 57 -4.79 -5.45 16.40
N TYR A 58 -3.63 -5.12 15.81
CA TYR A 58 -2.33 -5.51 16.32
C TYR A 58 -2.11 -4.98 17.75
N LEU A 59 -2.38 -3.69 17.99
CA LEU A 59 -2.24 -3.08 19.32
C LEU A 59 -3.18 -3.76 20.32
N PHE A 60 -4.44 -3.99 19.95
CA PHE A 60 -5.41 -4.69 20.80
C PHE A 60 -4.93 -6.09 21.19
N ARG A 61 -4.32 -6.83 20.27
CA ARG A 61 -3.79 -8.19 20.56
C ARG A 61 -2.47 -8.23 21.28
N THR A 62 -1.68 -7.17 21.22
CA THR A 62 -0.35 -7.11 21.86
C THR A 62 -0.33 -6.41 23.21
N GLY A 63 -1.48 -5.87 23.66
CA GLY A 63 -1.62 -5.22 24.97
C GLY A 63 -1.46 -3.69 24.93
N GLY A 64 -1.63 -3.09 23.76
CA GLY A 64 -1.62 -1.64 23.56
C GLY A 64 -0.24 -1.03 23.28
N PRO A 65 -0.19 0.28 22.97
CA PRO A 65 1.07 0.98 22.71
C PRO A 65 1.88 1.19 24.01
N GLY A 66 3.22 1.19 23.91
CA GLY A 66 4.11 1.47 25.03
C GLY A 66 5.45 0.72 24.96
N GLU A 67 6.04 0.42 26.12
CA GLU A 67 7.37 -0.21 26.24
C GLU A 67 7.43 -1.63 25.64
N ASN A 68 6.28 -2.29 25.54
CA ASN A 68 6.14 -3.61 24.93
C ASN A 68 5.98 -3.58 23.41
N LEU A 69 5.98 -2.40 22.77
CA LEU A 69 5.84 -2.29 21.33
C LEU A 69 7.15 -2.70 20.64
N PRO A 70 7.14 -3.74 19.81
CA PRO A 70 8.29 -4.10 18.99
C PRO A 70 8.79 -2.92 18.18
N GLN A 71 10.11 -2.71 18.16
CA GLN A 71 10.75 -1.78 17.23
C GLN A 71 10.21 -0.34 17.31
N SER A 72 9.80 0.13 18.50
CA SER A 72 9.28 1.48 18.73
C SER A 72 10.24 2.60 18.27
N GLU A 73 11.55 2.40 18.38
CA GLU A 73 12.56 3.34 17.85
C GLU A 73 12.56 3.40 16.32
N GLN A 74 12.38 2.25 15.65
CA GLN A 74 12.26 2.21 14.19
C GLN A 74 11.00 2.97 13.74
N LEU A 75 9.88 2.73 14.43
CA LEU A 75 8.61 3.41 14.15
C LEU A 75 8.73 4.94 14.27
N ARG A 76 9.39 5.42 15.32
CA ARG A 76 9.62 6.86 15.52
C ARG A 76 10.48 7.50 14.45
N ARG A 77 11.42 6.75 13.88
CA ARG A 77 12.30 7.20 12.81
C ARG A 77 11.60 7.22 11.45
N GLU A 78 10.71 6.26 11.21
CA GLU A 78 10.04 6.08 9.91
C GLU A 78 8.79 6.95 9.75
N ILE A 79 7.95 7.10 10.78
CA ILE A 79 6.71 7.88 10.70
C ILE A 79 6.93 9.31 10.16
N PRO A 80 7.96 10.08 10.54
CA PRO A 80 8.19 11.41 9.96
C PRO A 80 8.31 11.41 8.44
N ALA A 81 8.99 10.40 7.87
CA ALA A 81 9.10 10.25 6.42
C ALA A 81 7.76 9.88 5.78
N LEU A 82 6.94 9.04 6.44
CA LEU A 82 5.60 8.66 5.98
C LEU A 82 4.62 9.84 6.02
N VAL A 83 4.64 10.62 7.10
CA VAL A 83 3.87 11.86 7.23
C VAL A 83 4.26 12.85 6.14
N LEU A 84 5.57 13.01 5.89
CA LEU A 84 6.07 13.86 4.81
C LEU A 84 5.60 13.37 3.44
N ALA A 85 5.71 12.07 3.17
CA ALA A 85 5.27 11.47 1.91
C ALA A 85 3.77 11.72 1.66
N LEU A 86 2.93 11.40 2.65
CA LEU A 86 1.48 11.63 2.53
C LEU A 86 1.14 13.12 2.41
N ALA A 87 1.82 14.01 3.15
CA ALA A 87 1.63 15.44 3.03
C ALA A 87 1.98 15.97 1.63
N ILE A 88 3.10 15.51 1.04
CA ILE A 88 3.49 15.86 -0.33
C ILE A 88 2.43 15.39 -1.33
N ALA A 89 1.94 14.15 -1.21
CA ALA A 89 0.93 13.61 -2.11
C ALA A 89 -0.40 14.40 -2.05
N LEU A 90 -0.83 14.82 -0.85
CA LEU A 90 -2.03 15.63 -0.66
C LEU A 90 -1.84 17.05 -1.20
N LEU A 91 -0.74 17.72 -0.84
CA LEU A 91 -0.45 19.08 -1.31
C LEU A 91 -0.33 19.14 -2.83
N ALA A 92 0.31 18.13 -3.44
CA ALA A 92 0.37 18.01 -4.88
C ALA A 92 -1.02 17.84 -5.52
N GLY A 93 -1.94 17.16 -4.83
CA GLY A 93 -3.34 17.01 -5.24
C GLY A 93 -4.17 18.29 -5.22
N MET A 94 -3.78 19.26 -4.40
CA MET A 94 -4.42 20.58 -4.32
C MET A 94 -3.92 21.54 -5.40
N THR A 95 -2.82 21.22 -6.08
CA THR A 95 -2.18 22.08 -7.08
C THR A 95 -2.18 21.42 -8.46
N PRO A 96 -3.03 21.85 -9.41
CA PRO A 96 -3.06 21.28 -10.76
C PRO A 96 -1.86 21.77 -11.59
N SER A 97 -0.68 21.18 -11.35
CA SER A 97 0.55 21.52 -12.07
C SER A 97 1.41 20.28 -12.36
N GLY A 98 1.58 19.97 -13.64
CA GLY A 98 2.32 18.78 -14.09
C GLY A 98 3.78 18.71 -13.61
N PRO A 99 4.58 19.79 -13.68
CA PRO A 99 5.95 19.77 -13.17
C PRO A 99 6.04 19.46 -11.67
N LEU A 100 5.09 19.98 -10.87
CA LEU A 100 5.02 19.71 -9.44
C LEU A 100 4.68 18.25 -9.19
N HIS A 101 3.73 17.67 -9.93
CA HIS A 101 3.36 16.27 -9.81
C HIS A 101 4.54 15.33 -10.09
N ILE A 102 5.33 15.62 -11.14
CA ILE A 102 6.54 14.87 -11.47
C ILE A 102 7.59 15.01 -10.37
N ALA A 103 7.83 16.22 -9.89
CA ALA A 103 8.78 16.48 -8.80
C ALA A 103 8.36 15.77 -7.51
N ALA A 104 7.08 15.86 -7.14
CA ALA A 104 6.50 15.19 -5.98
C ALA A 104 6.63 13.67 -6.08
N ALA A 105 6.29 13.08 -7.24
CA ALA A 105 6.48 11.66 -7.49
C ALA A 105 7.96 11.24 -7.34
N GLY A 106 8.89 12.03 -7.87
CA GLY A 106 10.33 11.81 -7.71
C GLY A 106 10.76 11.80 -6.24
N VAL A 107 10.25 12.74 -5.44
CA VAL A 107 10.53 12.80 -3.99
C VAL A 107 9.93 11.60 -3.25
N LEU A 108 8.70 11.18 -3.57
CA LEU A 108 8.08 10.00 -2.96
C LEU A 108 8.87 8.72 -3.24
N LEU A 109 9.31 8.52 -4.48
CA LEU A 109 10.14 7.39 -4.86
C LEU A 109 11.52 7.45 -4.20
N LEU A 110 12.10 8.64 -4.04
CA LEU A 110 13.36 8.82 -3.31
C LEU A 110 13.21 8.46 -1.83
N LEU A 111 12.14 8.92 -1.17
CA LEU A 111 11.84 8.58 0.23
C LEU A 111 11.70 7.06 0.41
N PHE A 112 11.07 6.39 -0.54
CA PHE A 112 10.97 4.94 -0.56
C PHE A 112 12.33 4.24 -0.74
N VAL A 113 13.18 4.71 -1.66
CA VAL A 113 14.54 4.15 -1.81
C VAL A 113 15.37 4.34 -0.55
N ILE A 114 15.25 5.50 0.12
CA ILE A 114 15.93 5.78 1.39
C ILE A 114 15.44 4.80 2.47
N SER A 115 14.12 4.55 2.58
CA SER A 115 13.58 3.59 3.56
C SER A 115 14.08 2.16 3.30
N LEU A 116 14.18 1.73 2.04
CA LEU A 116 14.77 0.45 1.66
C LEU A 116 16.25 0.33 2.05
N SER A 117 17.01 1.41 1.90
CA SER A 117 18.44 1.41 2.25
C SER A 117 18.66 1.23 3.76
N ALA A 118 17.77 1.78 4.60
CA ALA A 118 17.83 1.61 6.05
C ALA A 118 17.59 0.15 6.49
N LEU A 119 16.85 -0.63 5.70
CA LEU A 119 16.52 -2.04 5.94
C LEU A 119 17.62 -3.02 5.51
N ARG A 120 18.60 -2.60 4.69
CA ARG A 120 19.69 -3.46 4.18
C ARG A 120 20.75 -3.85 5.22
N SER A 121 20.61 -3.43 6.48
CA SER A 121 21.63 -3.57 7.53
C SER A 121 21.68 -4.95 8.24
N ASN A 122 20.97 -5.98 7.76
CA ASN A 122 21.07 -7.35 8.30
C ASN A 122 21.31 -8.41 7.20
N PRO A 123 22.55 -8.86 6.98
CA PRO A 123 22.86 -9.97 6.09
C PRO A 123 22.71 -11.28 6.86
N ALA A 124 21.55 -11.93 6.73
CA ALA A 124 21.43 -13.35 6.97
C ALA A 124 20.62 -13.94 5.81
N SER A 125 21.34 -14.35 4.77
CA SER A 125 20.81 -15.25 3.76
C SER A 125 21.12 -16.67 4.24
N PRO A 126 20.12 -17.52 4.53
CA PRO A 126 20.38 -18.96 4.48
C PRO A 126 20.79 -19.32 3.05
N PRO A 127 21.71 -20.28 2.87
CA PRO A 127 22.14 -20.71 1.53
C PRO A 127 20.92 -21.17 0.74
N SER A 128 20.81 -20.68 -0.51
CA SER A 128 19.83 -21.18 -1.46
C SER A 128 20.01 -22.69 -1.63
N PRO A 129 18.94 -23.51 -1.56
CA PRO A 129 19.06 -24.93 -1.83
C PRO A 129 19.63 -25.14 -3.25
N PRO A 130 20.52 -26.12 -3.46
CA PRO A 130 21.12 -26.35 -4.77
C PRO A 130 20.04 -26.64 -5.82
N ILE A 131 20.11 -25.90 -6.93
CA ILE A 131 19.27 -26.11 -8.10
C ILE A 131 19.76 -27.37 -8.80
N SER A 132 19.15 -28.52 -8.53
CA SER A 132 19.48 -29.77 -9.22
C SER A 132 18.30 -30.74 -9.28
N ASN A 133 17.09 -30.26 -9.63
CA ASN A 133 16.00 -31.17 -9.98
C ASN A 133 15.11 -30.56 -11.10
N PRO A 134 15.12 -31.11 -12.33
CA PRO A 134 14.35 -30.56 -13.46
C PRO A 134 12.83 -30.55 -13.20
N SER A 135 12.32 -31.49 -12.39
CA SER A 135 10.91 -31.51 -11.99
C SER A 135 10.52 -30.36 -11.04
N ARG A 136 11.47 -29.88 -10.23
CA ARG A 136 11.26 -28.71 -9.36
C ARG A 136 11.30 -27.42 -10.16
N LEU A 137 12.26 -27.28 -11.08
CA LEU A 137 12.37 -26.13 -11.98
C LEU A 137 11.12 -25.94 -12.84
N PHE A 138 10.60 -27.03 -13.42
CA PHE A 138 9.35 -26.97 -14.19
C PHE A 138 8.18 -26.47 -13.33
N ARG A 139 8.01 -27.03 -12.11
CA ARG A 139 6.93 -26.63 -11.20
C ARG A 139 7.07 -25.17 -10.74
N GLU A 140 8.27 -24.73 -10.37
CA GLU A 140 8.53 -23.36 -9.93
C GLU A 140 8.30 -22.36 -11.07
N THR A 141 8.72 -22.70 -12.29
CA THR A 141 8.47 -21.88 -13.48
C THR A 141 6.97 -21.81 -13.78
N ALA A 142 6.26 -22.94 -13.75
CA ALA A 142 4.81 -22.99 -13.97
C ALA A 142 4.04 -22.19 -12.91
N LEU A 143 4.43 -22.29 -11.63
CA LEU A 143 3.85 -21.50 -10.55
C LEU A 143 4.12 -20.01 -10.73
N PHE A 144 5.34 -19.64 -11.09
CA PHE A 144 5.71 -18.24 -11.33
C PHE A 144 4.92 -17.64 -12.51
N LEU A 145 4.82 -18.36 -13.63
CA LEU A 145 4.05 -17.92 -14.80
C LEU A 145 2.55 -17.83 -14.48
N GLY A 146 2.00 -18.85 -13.81
CA GLY A 146 0.61 -18.85 -13.38
C GLY A 146 0.27 -17.71 -12.42
N ALA A 147 1.13 -17.48 -11.41
CA ALA A 147 0.97 -16.36 -10.48
C ALA A 147 1.10 -15.01 -11.19
N SER A 148 2.03 -14.86 -12.13
CA SER A 148 2.22 -13.64 -12.92
C SER A 148 0.97 -13.32 -13.74
N VAL A 149 0.37 -14.33 -14.38
CA VAL A 149 -0.90 -14.17 -15.11
C VAL A 149 -2.00 -13.71 -14.17
N LEU A 150 -2.13 -14.33 -12.99
CA LEU A 150 -3.20 -14.02 -12.05
C LEU A 150 -3.06 -12.63 -11.43
N ILE A 151 -1.83 -12.22 -11.09
CA ILE A 151 -1.52 -10.88 -10.56
C ILE A 151 -1.82 -9.79 -11.58
N VAL A 152 -1.72 -10.08 -12.88
CA VAL A 152 -2.05 -9.13 -13.94
C VAL A 152 -3.53 -9.17 -14.33
N ALA A 153 -4.14 -10.35 -14.41
CA ALA A 153 -5.53 -10.54 -14.81
C ALA A 153 -6.52 -10.15 -13.69
N GLY A 154 -6.19 -10.44 -12.44
CA GLY A 154 -7.05 -10.21 -11.27
C GLY A 154 -7.50 -8.75 -11.13
N PRO A 155 -6.57 -7.77 -11.06
CA PRO A 155 -6.93 -6.36 -10.96
C PRO A 155 -7.77 -5.87 -12.14
N ARG A 156 -7.56 -6.39 -13.36
CA ARG A 156 -8.37 -6.01 -14.53
C ARG A 156 -9.82 -6.44 -14.39
N VAL A 157 -10.05 -7.70 -14.00
CA VAL A 157 -11.42 -8.23 -13.79
C VAL A 157 -12.09 -7.50 -12.63
N PHE A 158 -11.35 -7.24 -11.55
CA PHE A 158 -11.84 -6.50 -10.40
C PHE A 158 -12.24 -5.05 -10.76
N LEU A 159 -11.38 -4.34 -11.50
CA LEU A 159 -11.66 -2.98 -11.95
C LEU A 159 -12.85 -2.91 -12.91
N ALA A 160 -12.98 -3.88 -13.83
CA ALA A 160 -14.15 -3.96 -14.71
C ALA A 160 -15.46 -4.01 -13.89
N GLY A 161 -15.50 -4.85 -12.85
CA GLY A 161 -16.65 -4.91 -11.94
C GLY A 161 -16.92 -3.59 -11.20
N LEU A 162 -15.88 -2.87 -10.76
CA LEU A 162 -16.02 -1.56 -10.14
C LEU A 162 -16.54 -0.50 -11.11
N PHE A 163 -16.04 -0.48 -12.34
CA PHE A 163 -16.47 0.47 -13.37
C PHE A 163 -17.92 0.21 -13.79
N ASP A 164 -18.31 -1.06 -13.97
CA ASP A 164 -19.70 -1.45 -14.27
C ASP A 164 -20.63 -1.05 -13.12
N TRP A 165 -20.22 -1.29 -11.87
CA TRP A 165 -20.98 -0.89 -10.70
C TRP A 165 -21.17 0.63 -10.61
N GLN A 166 -20.11 1.40 -10.88
CA GLN A 166 -20.16 2.87 -10.91
C GLN A 166 -21.07 3.40 -12.01
N HIS A 167 -21.09 2.76 -13.18
CA HIS A 167 -21.97 3.17 -14.28
C HIS A 167 -23.45 3.16 -13.84
N ILE A 168 -23.82 2.20 -12.99
CA ILE A 168 -25.16 2.06 -12.43
C ILE A 168 -25.38 2.99 -11.21
N HIS A 169 -24.31 3.31 -10.46
CA HIS A 169 -24.36 4.12 -9.23
C HIS A 169 -23.47 5.37 -9.31
N PRO A 170 -23.92 6.43 -10.02
CA PRO A 170 -23.16 7.68 -10.12
C PRO A 170 -23.13 8.45 -8.79
N GLY A 171 -22.13 9.31 -8.62
CA GLY A 171 -21.99 10.19 -7.45
C GLY A 171 -20.66 10.00 -6.73
N PRO A 172 -20.58 10.34 -5.43
CA PRO A 172 -19.34 10.23 -4.65
C PRO A 172 -19.04 8.79 -4.16
N ALA A 173 -20.02 7.89 -4.27
CA ALA A 173 -19.91 6.50 -3.80
C ALA A 173 -18.77 5.69 -4.44
N PRO A 174 -18.40 5.84 -5.73
CA PRO A 174 -17.34 5.07 -6.36
C PRO A 174 -15.98 5.21 -5.68
N PHE A 175 -15.63 6.39 -5.16
CA PHE A 175 -14.41 6.57 -4.36
C PHE A 175 -14.44 5.70 -3.11
N TRP A 176 -15.51 5.80 -2.30
CA TRP A 176 -15.61 5.05 -1.04
C TRP A 176 -15.71 3.54 -1.25
N VAL A 177 -16.49 3.12 -2.25
CA VAL A 177 -16.67 1.70 -2.59
C VAL A 177 -15.38 1.11 -3.13
N SER A 178 -14.73 1.78 -4.07
CA SER A 178 -13.44 1.31 -4.58
C SER A 178 -12.38 1.31 -3.48
N MET A 179 -12.35 2.30 -2.60
CA MET A 179 -11.42 2.35 -1.47
C MET A 179 -11.56 1.14 -0.56
N VAL A 180 -12.80 0.82 -0.12
CA VAL A 180 -13.04 -0.32 0.77
C VAL A 180 -12.79 -1.65 0.05
N LEU A 181 -13.34 -1.82 -1.15
CA LEU A 181 -13.25 -3.10 -1.87
C LEU A 181 -11.84 -3.38 -2.36
N SER A 182 -11.13 -2.37 -2.85
CA SER A 182 -9.74 -2.53 -3.30
C SER A 182 -8.85 -2.93 -2.14
N ALA A 183 -8.96 -2.24 -1.01
CA ALA A 183 -8.18 -2.55 0.18
C ALA A 183 -8.50 -3.94 0.72
N LEU A 184 -9.77 -4.33 0.77
CA LEU A 184 -10.15 -5.67 1.20
C LEU A 184 -9.59 -6.74 0.25
N ALA A 185 -9.60 -6.49 -1.06
CA ALA A 185 -9.08 -7.41 -2.05
C ALA A 185 -7.56 -7.57 -1.95
N THR A 186 -6.82 -6.46 -1.86
CA THR A 186 -5.35 -6.48 -1.92
C THR A 186 -4.68 -6.72 -0.56
N GLU A 187 -5.29 -6.31 0.55
CA GLU A 187 -4.70 -6.42 1.90
C GLU A 187 -5.21 -7.63 2.70
N SER A 188 -6.14 -8.42 2.15
CA SER A 188 -6.59 -9.66 2.80
C SER A 188 -5.45 -10.68 3.04
N PRO A 189 -4.47 -10.86 2.14
CA PRO A 189 -3.32 -11.74 2.41
C PRO A 189 -2.51 -11.28 3.63
N GLU A 190 -2.24 -9.99 3.74
CA GLU A 190 -1.56 -9.31 4.85
C GLU A 190 -2.33 -9.51 6.15
N ALA A 191 -3.66 -9.33 6.13
CA ALA A 191 -4.52 -9.51 7.29
C ALA A 191 -4.47 -10.95 7.82
N LEU A 192 -4.52 -11.94 6.93
CA LEU A 192 -4.42 -13.34 7.29
C LEU A 192 -3.03 -13.69 7.83
N ALA A 193 -1.96 -13.20 7.19
CA ALA A 193 -0.60 -13.40 7.65
C ALA A 193 -0.37 -12.80 9.04
N LEU A 194 -0.84 -11.57 9.26
CA LEU A 194 -0.82 -10.89 10.55
C LEU A 194 -1.53 -11.72 11.62
N PHE A 195 -2.74 -12.21 11.32
CA PHE A 195 -3.53 -13.02 12.24
C PHE A 195 -2.77 -14.28 12.69
N PHE A 196 -2.23 -15.06 11.75
CA PHE A 196 -1.49 -16.28 12.07
C PHE A 196 -0.20 -16.00 12.86
N LEU A 197 0.53 -14.93 12.53
CA LEU A 197 1.75 -14.56 13.26
C LEU A 197 1.44 -14.15 14.70
N LEU A 198 0.36 -13.41 14.91
CA LEU A 198 -0.09 -13.05 16.26
C LEU A 198 -0.53 -14.27 17.06
N GLN A 199 -1.21 -15.25 16.44
CA GLN A 199 -1.53 -16.52 17.08
C GLN A 199 -0.27 -17.29 17.51
N LYS A 200 0.80 -17.22 16.71
CA LYS A 200 2.11 -17.84 17.03
C LYS A 200 2.96 -17.03 18.02
N GLY A 201 2.49 -15.85 18.44
CA GLY A 201 3.27 -14.95 19.31
C GLY A 201 4.42 -14.22 18.61
N GLU A 202 4.50 -14.27 17.27
CA GLU A 202 5.56 -13.64 16.47
C GLU A 202 5.32 -12.13 16.26
N ARG A 203 5.22 -11.38 17.36
CA ARG A 203 4.85 -9.95 17.38
C ARG A 203 5.77 -9.06 16.53
N ASN A 204 7.06 -9.37 16.46
CA ASN A 204 8.04 -8.60 15.68
C ASN A 204 7.84 -8.80 14.17
N HIS A 205 7.53 -10.02 13.72
CA HIS A 205 7.28 -10.30 12.31
C HIS A 205 5.93 -9.73 11.88
N ALA A 206 4.90 -9.88 12.72
CA ALA A 206 3.61 -9.24 12.55
C ALA A 206 3.74 -7.71 12.36
N PHE A 207 4.54 -7.06 13.21
CA PHE A 207 4.84 -5.63 13.10
C PHE A 207 5.48 -5.27 11.76
N GLN A 208 6.47 -6.06 11.32
CA GLN A 208 7.19 -5.82 10.07
C GLN A 208 6.32 -5.98 8.82
N ILE A 209 5.32 -6.87 8.85
CA ILE A 209 4.36 -6.99 7.74
C ILE A 209 3.53 -5.71 7.63
N VAL A 210 2.92 -5.25 8.73
CA VAL A 210 2.04 -4.07 8.71
C VAL A 210 2.82 -2.80 8.34
N TRP A 211 3.89 -2.48 9.07
CA TRP A 211 4.63 -1.23 8.83
C TRP A 211 5.52 -1.28 7.60
N GLY A 212 6.00 -2.47 7.23
CA GLY A 212 6.74 -2.66 5.98
C GLY A 212 5.88 -2.39 4.75
N ALA A 213 4.61 -2.84 4.77
CA ALA A 213 3.66 -2.53 3.72
C ALA A 213 3.34 -1.02 3.69
N ILE A 214 2.90 -0.42 4.80
CA ILE A 214 2.51 1.02 4.88
C ILE A 214 3.53 1.95 4.23
N GLY A 215 4.84 1.70 4.42
CA GLY A 215 5.89 2.52 3.81
C GLY A 215 5.89 2.51 2.28
N PHE A 216 5.61 1.36 1.67
CA PHE A 216 5.41 1.23 0.23
C PHE A 216 4.12 1.93 -0.22
N GLN A 217 3.01 1.69 0.49
CA GLN A 217 1.66 2.18 0.14
C GLN A 217 1.57 3.70 0.11
N LEU A 218 2.27 4.38 1.03
CA LEU A 218 2.26 5.84 1.13
C LEU A 218 3.27 6.53 0.20
N THR A 219 4.03 5.78 -0.59
CA THR A 219 5.06 6.33 -1.49
C THR A 219 4.85 5.93 -2.94
N VAL A 220 4.87 4.64 -3.25
CA VAL A 220 4.87 4.14 -4.63
C VAL A 220 3.51 4.32 -5.31
N PRO A 221 2.37 3.86 -4.76
CA PRO A 221 1.07 4.07 -5.39
C PRO A 221 0.70 5.55 -5.58
N PRO A 222 0.90 6.47 -4.60
CA PRO A 222 0.69 7.90 -4.81
C PRO A 222 1.59 8.49 -5.90
N ALA A 223 2.85 8.03 -6.01
CA ALA A 223 3.73 8.45 -7.10
C ALA A 223 3.21 7.99 -8.47
N ILE A 224 2.70 6.76 -8.57
CA ILE A 224 2.04 6.26 -9.79
C ILE A 224 0.83 7.16 -10.14
N GLY A 225 0.01 7.50 -9.14
CA GLY A 225 -1.14 8.35 -9.33
C GLY A 225 -0.81 9.76 -9.81
N LEU A 226 0.23 10.39 -9.24
CA LEU A 226 0.74 11.69 -9.66
C LEU A 226 1.28 11.69 -11.10
N LEU A 227 1.88 10.58 -11.54
CA LEU A 227 2.48 10.48 -12.88
C LEU A 227 1.47 10.14 -13.98
N LEU A 228 0.43 9.37 -13.64
CA LEU A 228 -0.49 8.78 -14.64
C LEU A 228 -1.88 9.38 -14.67
N SER A 229 -2.22 10.22 -13.69
CA SER A 229 -3.52 10.88 -13.61
C SER A 229 -3.36 12.39 -13.46
N PRO A 230 -4.43 13.18 -13.71
CA PRO A 230 -4.44 14.61 -13.39
C PRO A 230 -4.29 14.91 -11.89
N TRP A 231 -4.33 13.89 -11.02
CA TRP A 231 -4.21 13.97 -9.57
C TRP A 231 -4.93 15.19 -8.98
N ASN A 232 -6.22 15.29 -9.28
CA ASN A 232 -7.07 16.39 -8.83
C ASN A 232 -7.92 15.91 -7.65
N LEU A 233 -7.41 16.12 -6.44
CA LEU A 233 -8.08 15.68 -5.24
C LEU A 233 -9.22 16.63 -4.89
N THR A 234 -10.41 16.06 -4.72
CA THR A 234 -11.56 16.76 -4.14
C THR A 234 -11.61 16.56 -2.62
N LEU A 235 -12.41 17.37 -1.93
CA LEU A 235 -12.56 17.37 -0.46
C LEU A 235 -12.67 15.97 0.18
N ARG A 236 -13.37 15.03 -0.46
CA ARG A 236 -13.53 13.65 0.06
C ARG A 236 -12.19 12.91 0.18
N HIS A 237 -11.30 13.10 -0.78
CA HIS A 237 -9.97 12.48 -0.79
C HIS A 237 -9.08 13.12 0.28
N ASP A 238 -9.12 14.46 0.37
CA ASP A 238 -8.37 15.21 1.37
C ASP A 238 -8.77 14.82 2.79
N VAL A 239 -10.07 14.68 3.06
CA VAL A 239 -10.56 14.24 4.37
C VAL A 239 -9.96 12.89 4.77
N MET A 240 -9.95 11.90 3.87
CA MET A 240 -9.31 10.62 4.16
C MET A 240 -7.80 10.77 4.36
N GLY A 241 -7.13 11.55 3.51
CA GLY A 241 -5.72 11.87 3.66
C GLY A 241 -5.37 12.49 5.02
N PHE A 242 -6.18 13.44 5.49
CA PHE A 242 -6.00 14.06 6.81
C PHE A 242 -6.27 13.09 7.96
N VAL A 243 -7.25 12.18 7.82
CA VAL A 243 -7.47 11.09 8.79
C VAL A 243 -6.22 10.21 8.88
N LEU A 244 -5.64 9.80 7.77
CA LEU A 244 -4.41 8.99 7.75
C LEU A 244 -3.22 9.75 8.34
N LEU A 245 -3.07 11.03 8.03
CA LEU A 245 -2.05 11.89 8.67
C LEU A 245 -2.23 11.93 10.19
N ALA A 246 -3.45 12.13 10.68
CA ALA A 246 -3.73 12.16 12.11
C ALA A 246 -3.37 10.82 12.78
N VAL A 247 -3.72 9.69 12.16
CA VAL A 247 -3.42 8.35 12.68
C VAL A 247 -1.92 8.07 12.72
N LEU A 248 -1.16 8.51 11.70
CA LEU A 248 0.30 8.43 11.72
C LEU A 248 0.89 9.26 12.86
N VAL A 249 0.43 10.50 13.05
CA VAL A 249 0.90 11.37 14.13
C VAL A 249 0.58 10.78 15.50
N ILE A 250 -0.65 10.28 15.70
CA ILE A 250 -1.06 9.58 16.93
C ILE A 250 -0.15 8.36 17.16
N SER A 251 0.09 7.54 16.14
CA SER A 251 0.96 6.36 16.22
C SER A 251 2.39 6.71 16.63
N ARG A 252 2.90 7.89 16.22
CA ARG A 252 4.22 8.37 16.66
C ARG A 252 4.22 8.79 18.13
N VAL A 253 3.16 9.44 18.59
CA VAL A 253 3.02 9.87 19.99
C VAL A 253 2.88 8.67 20.89
N THR A 254 2.10 7.66 20.52
CA THR A 254 1.90 6.44 21.30
C THR A 254 3.14 5.54 21.32
N ALA A 255 4.03 5.64 20.32
CA ALA A 255 5.33 5.01 20.33
C ALA A 255 6.35 5.67 21.29
N ARG A 256 6.01 6.79 21.94
CA ARG A 256 6.88 7.44 22.94
C ARG A 256 6.93 6.60 24.22
N LYS A 257 8.14 6.30 24.69
CA LYS A 257 8.39 5.72 26.01
C LYS A 257 7.82 6.73 27.01
N LYS A 258 6.97 6.26 27.93
CA LYS A 258 6.68 7.06 29.11
C LYS A 258 8.00 7.26 29.85
N PRO A 259 8.30 8.50 30.29
CA PRO A 259 9.48 8.77 31.10
C PRO A 259 9.49 7.96 32.39
#